data_AF-A0A350XB89-F1
#
_entry.id   AF-A0A350XB89-F1
#
_cell.length_a   1.000
_cell.length_b   1.000
_cell.length_c   1.000
_cell.angle_alpha   90.00
_cell.angle_beta   90.00
_cell.angle_gamma   90.00
#
_symmetry.space_group_name_H-M   'P 1'
#
loop_
_entity.id
_entity.type
_entity.pdbx_description
1 polymer ?
#
loop_
_entity_poly.entity_id
_entity_poly.type
_entity_poly.pdbx_seq_one_letter_code
_entity_poly.pdbx_strand_id
1 'polypeptide(L)' 'MPTLFIHSEKAAITQGARQFFAAIPGQNKQFEWLRDRTQFDFYDQPATVDASISAIAKHLQSSF' A
#
# COMPACT_ATOMS: atom_id res chain seq x y z
N MET A 1 -12.54 9.10 -4.29
CA MET A 1 -11.26 9.65 -4.76
C MET A 1 -10.38 8.47 -5.16
N PRO A 2 -9.44 8.64 -6.11
CA PRO A 2 -8.41 7.64 -6.36
C PRO A 2 -7.64 7.37 -5.06
N THR A 3 -7.50 6.09 -4.69
CA THR A 3 -6.80 5.69 -3.46
C THR A 3 -5.89 4.51 -3.73
N LEU A 4 -4.63 4.60 -3.32
CA LEU A 4 -3.68 3.49 -3.26
C LEU A 4 -3.43 3.11 -1.80
N PHE A 5 -3.53 1.83 -1.49
CA PHE A 5 -3.15 1.28 -0.19
C PHE A 5 -2.02 0.27 -0.38
N ILE A 6 -0.90 0.43 0.31
CA ILE A 6 0.28 -0.44 0.20
C ILE A 6 0.51 -1.13 1.55
N HIS A 7 0.63 -2.46 1.56
CA HIS A 7 0.86 -3.24 2.78
C HIS A 7 1.60 -4.56 2.50
N SER A 8 1.78 -5.42 3.51
CA SER A 8 2.41 -6.73 3.43
C SER A 8 1.81 -7.72 4.43
N GLU A 9 1.91 -9.04 4.18
CA GLU A 9 1.40 -10.07 5.11
C GLU A 9 2.14 -10.04 6.45
N LYS A 10 3.43 -9.69 6.43
CA LYS A 10 4.28 -9.63 7.63
C LYS A 10 4.28 -8.27 8.33
N ALA A 11 3.52 -7.31 7.81
CA ALA A 11 3.35 -6.01 8.45
C ALA A 11 2.29 -6.08 9.58
N ALA A 12 2.18 -5.02 10.37
CA ALA A 12 1.34 -5.03 11.54
C ALA A 12 -0.15 -4.98 11.15
N ILE A 13 -0.98 -5.73 11.88
CA ILE A 13 -2.45 -5.61 11.83
C ILE A 13 -3.02 -5.94 10.43
N THR A 14 -2.52 -7.01 9.81
CA THR A 14 -2.88 -7.46 8.46
C THR A 14 -4.40 -7.57 8.20
N GLN A 15 -5.15 -8.13 9.15
CA GLN A 15 -6.61 -8.23 9.02
C GLN A 15 -7.29 -6.86 9.06
N GLY A 16 -6.81 -5.96 9.93
CA GLY A 16 -7.33 -4.59 10.02
C GLY A 16 -7.04 -3.79 8.74
N ALA A 17 -5.87 -3.99 8.11
CA ALA A 17 -5.57 -3.38 6.81
C ALA A 17 -6.56 -3.81 5.71
N ARG A 18 -6.93 -5.10 5.67
CA ARG A 18 -7.95 -5.60 4.73
C ARG A 18 -9.33 -5.02 5.01
N GLN A 19 -9.73 -4.98 6.27
CA GLN A 19 -11.01 -4.40 6.68
C GLN A 19 -11.08 -2.91 6.36
N PHE A 20 -10.00 -2.17 6.62
CA PHE A 20 -9.90 -0.76 6.29
C PHE A 20 -10.03 -0.53 4.78
N PHE A 21 -9.25 -1.26 3.97
CA PHE A 21 -9.34 -1.16 2.50
C PHE A 21 -10.75 -1.46 1.97
N ALA A 22 -11.41 -2.51 2.51
CA ALA A 22 -12.78 -2.85 2.16
C ALA A 22 -13.76 -1.70 2.47
N ALA A 23 -13.57 -1.02 3.61
CA ALA A 23 -14.41 0.08 4.07
C ALA A 23 -14.21 1.41 3.33
N ILE A 24 -13.10 1.61 2.60
CA ILE A 24 -12.87 2.83 1.81
C ILE A 24 -14.02 3.02 0.79
N PRO A 25 -14.75 4.16 0.83
CA PRO A 25 -15.81 4.44 -0.13
C PRO A 25 -15.28 4.67 -1.55
N GLY A 26 -16.05 4.22 -2.54
CA GLY A 26 -15.74 4.39 -3.96
C GLY A 26 -14.99 3.19 -4.57
N GLN A 27 -15.05 3.13 -5.90
CA GLN A 27 -14.55 2.00 -6.69
C GLN A 27 -13.12 2.22 -7.21
N ASN A 28 -12.65 3.46 -7.28
CA ASN A 28 -11.29 3.79 -7.72
C ASN A 28 -10.30 3.64 -6.55
N LYS A 29 -10.12 2.40 -6.08
CA LYS A 29 -9.17 2.04 -5.03
C LYS A 29 -8.34 0.83 -5.43
N GLN A 30 -7.04 0.88 -5.16
CA GLN A 30 -6.09 -0.19 -5.44
C GLN A 30 -5.41 -0.64 -4.15
N PHE A 31 -5.23 -1.96 -4.00
CA PHE A 31 -4.44 -2.54 -2.93
C PHE A 31 -3.17 -3.18 -3.51
N GLU A 32 -2.01 -2.60 -3.21
CA GLU A 32 -0.70 -3.17 -3.50
C GLU A 32 -0.19 -3.98 -2.30
N TRP A 33 0.15 -5.24 -2.52
CA TRP A 33 0.60 -6.14 -1.46
C TRP A 33 2.04 -6.59 -1.68
N LEU A 34 2.97 -5.92 -0.99
CA LEU A 34 4.39 -6.27 -1.03
C LEU A 34 4.62 -7.57 -0.26
N ARG A 35 5.46 -8.45 -0.81
CA ARG A 35 5.78 -9.74 -0.17
C ARG A 35 6.91 -9.58 0.81
N ASP A 36 6.80 -10.31 1.91
CA ASP A 36 7.87 -10.48 2.89
C ASP A 36 8.45 -9.16 3.43
N ARG A 37 7.58 -8.18 3.71
CA ARG A 37 7.95 -6.92 4.38
C ARG A 37 7.38 -6.84 5.77
N THR A 38 8.22 -6.57 6.76
CA THR A 38 7.77 -6.25 8.11
C THR A 38 7.20 -4.82 8.16
N GLN A 39 6.58 -4.45 9.28
CA GLN A 39 6.07 -3.09 9.46
C GLN A 39 7.20 -2.04 9.40
N PHE A 40 8.39 -2.38 9.91
CA PHE A 40 9.51 -1.44 10.00
C PHE A 40 10.19 -1.25 8.65
N ASP A 41 10.16 -2.26 7.77
CA ASP A 41 10.76 -2.18 6.43
C ASP A 41 10.21 -1.01 5.60
N PHE A 42 8.94 -0.62 5.81
CA PHE A 42 8.32 0.52 5.13
C PHE A 42 8.90 1.88 5.55
N TYR A 43 9.66 1.95 6.65
CA TYR A 43 10.27 3.18 7.14
C TYR A 43 11.71 3.34 6.67
N ASP A 44 12.49 2.25 6.63
CA ASP A 44 13.95 2.34 6.50
C ASP A 44 14.60 1.30 5.57
N GLN A 45 13.85 0.30 5.08
CA GLN A 45 14.42 -0.68 4.16
C GLN A 45 14.37 -0.14 2.73
N PRO A 46 15.53 0.10 2.06
CA PRO A 46 15.55 0.83 0.79
C PRO A 46 14.71 0.18 -0.31
N ALA A 47 14.78 -1.15 -0.48
CA ALA A 47 14.01 -1.86 -1.50
C ALA A 47 12.48 -1.78 -1.29
N THR A 48 12.02 -1.59 -0.06
CA THR A 48 10.60 -1.48 0.31
C THR A 48 10.11 -0.07 0.12
N VAL A 49 10.92 0.90 0.52
CA VAL A 49 10.68 2.32 0.27
C VAL A 49 10.64 2.59 -1.24
N ASP A 50 11.64 2.13 -2.00
CA ASP A 50 11.72 2.33 -3.45
C ASP A 50 10.53 1.71 -4.19
N ALA A 51 10.13 0.50 -3.82
CA ALA A 51 8.95 -0.16 -4.38
C ALA A 51 7.67 0.62 -4.06
N SER A 52 7.52 1.11 -2.82
CA SER A 52 6.36 1.88 -2.40
C SER A 52 6.27 3.22 -3.13
N ILE A 53 7.39 3.96 -3.23
CA ILE A 53 7.47 5.23 -3.95
C ILE A 53 7.17 5.05 -5.43
N SER A 54 7.68 3.97 -6.05
CA SER A 54 7.38 3.65 -7.45
C SER A 54 5.88 3.42 -7.68
N ALA A 55 5.22 2.69 -6.79
CA ALA A 55 3.78 2.46 -6.86
C ALA A 55 2.98 3.75 -6.65
N ILE A 56 3.38 4.58 -5.69
CA ILE A 56 2.76 5.89 -5.42
C ILE A 56 2.88 6.81 -6.64
N ALA A 57 4.08 6.94 -7.21
CA ALA A 57 4.32 7.79 -8.38
C ALA A 57 3.44 7.37 -9.57
N LYS A 58 3.34 6.06 -9.83
CA LYS A 58 2.47 5.51 -10.87
C LYS A 58 1.00 5.83 -10.60
N HIS A 59 0.52 5.64 -9.38
CA HIS A 59 -0.87 5.90 -9.02
C HIS A 59 -1.24 7.38 -9.18
N LEU A 60 -0.34 8.28 -8.76
CA LEU A 60 -0.54 9.73 -8.92
C LEU A 60 -0.61 10.11 -10.40
N GLN A 61 0.33 9.62 -11.23
CA GLN A 61 0.33 9.88 -12.67
C GLN A 61 -0.95 9.42 -13.38
N SER A 62 -1.56 8.31 -12.93
CA SER A 62 -2.81 7.81 -13.51
C SER A 62 -4.08 8.47 -12.94
N SER A 63 -3.94 9.31 -11.91
CA SER A 63 -5.05 9.94 -11.20
C SER A 63 -5.29 11.41 -11.59
N PHE A 64 -4.38 11.98 -12.40
CA PHE A 64 -4.49 13.29 -13.04
C PHE A 64 -4.62 13.13 -14.56
#